data_AF-E6TTF8-F1
#
_entry.id   AF-E6TTF8-F1
#
_cell.length_a   1.000
_cell.length_b   1.000
_cell.length_c   1.000
_cell.angle_alpha   90.00
_cell.angle_beta   90.00
_cell.angle_gamma   90.00
#
_symmetry.space_group_name_H-M   'P 1'
#
loop_
_entity.id
_entity.type
_entity.pdbx_description
1 polymer ?
#
loop_
_entity_poly.entity_id
_entity_poly.type
_entity_poly.pdbx_seq_one_letter_code
_entity_poly.pdbx_strand_id
1 'polypeptide(L)'
;MNSAVQLGPFIIQIAWIVLAGGLVTGYLLLTYSSPFRGSTWSDFRETVSTSIGMFIMAFFFGTIPLKINIFISDPLAVISYPSGRAELYLAILLMVTYLLYSNVKKKVSLTMYLHGLLYILLPTSFIHAFFTQKIGQKIWEPVSHFMPWSNHPVFLYMMFINAILLIWLLRLEKKQINTESKVISIYFLWVLSHLTIALVDRSPIFFSIPITPVFYFGLLIIGIGVYISRLVKKKGN
;
A
#
# COMPACT_ATOMS: atom_id res chain seq x y z
N MET A 1 14.53 -10.38 10.15
CA MET A 1 15.46 -9.83 11.15
C MET A 1 14.87 -8.51 11.63
N ASN A 2 14.43 -8.41 12.90
CA ASN A 2 14.02 -7.13 13.49
C ASN A 2 15.25 -6.44 14.05
N SER A 3 16.13 -5.98 13.16
CA SER A 3 17.23 -5.12 13.57
C SER A 3 16.67 -3.72 13.80
N ALA A 4 16.91 -3.20 15.00
CA ALA A 4 16.70 -1.80 15.32
C ALA A 4 18.07 -1.13 15.40
N VAL A 5 18.15 0.10 14.91
CA VAL A 5 19.34 0.93 15.07
C VAL A 5 19.10 1.80 16.31
N GLN A 6 19.99 1.67 17.29
CA GLN A 6 19.97 2.51 18.47
C GLN A 6 20.90 3.71 18.27
N LEU A 7 20.35 4.92 18.31
CA LEU A 7 21.08 6.18 18.27
C LEU A 7 20.86 6.90 19.61
N GLY A 8 21.70 6.58 20.59
CA GLY A 8 21.55 7.07 21.96
C GLY A 8 20.25 6.56 22.60
N PRO A 9 19.33 7.45 23.04
CA PRO A 9 18.04 7.05 23.61
C PRO A 9 17.00 6.65 22.55
N PHE A 10 17.26 6.89 21.26
CA PHE A 10 16.30 6.60 20.19
C PHE A 10 16.52 5.20 19.60
N ILE A 11 15.44 4.42 19.52
CA ILE A 11 15.42 3.12 18.86
C ILE A 11 14.62 3.26 17.56
N ILE A 12 15.30 3.21 16.42
CA ILE A 12 14.66 3.29 15.10
C ILE A 12 14.56 1.88 14.52
N GLN A 13 13.34 1.39 14.30
CA GLN A 13 13.16 0.11 13.63
C GLN A 13 13.52 0.26 12.15
N ILE A 14 14.38 -0.63 11.63
CA ILE A 14 14.80 -0.60 10.21
C ILE A 14 13.59 -0.70 9.27
N ALA A 15 12.53 -1.38 9.69
CA ALA A 15 11.25 -1.43 9.00
C ALA A 15 10.71 -0.04 8.60
N TRP A 16 10.84 0.97 9.47
CA TRP A 16 10.39 2.34 9.18
C TRP A 16 11.29 3.04 8.16
N ILE A 17 12.60 2.82 8.24
CA ILE A 17 13.56 3.36 7.27
C ILE A 17 13.29 2.78 5.88
N VAL A 18 13.09 1.45 5.80
CA VAL A 18 12.77 0.75 4.56
C VAL A 18 11.44 1.24 3.99
N LEU A 19 10.41 1.42 4.84
CA LEU A 19 9.12 1.93 4.41
C LEU A 19 9.24 3.37 3.88
N ALA A 20 9.95 4.24 4.60
CA ALA A 20 10.21 5.62 4.17
C ALA A 20 10.95 5.67 2.84
N GLY A 21 12.02 4.87 2.67
CA GLY A 21 12.76 4.75 1.42
C GLY A 21 11.89 4.23 0.27
N GLY A 22 11.01 3.27 0.54
CA GLY A 22 10.02 2.77 -0.41
C GLY A 22 9.03 3.85 -0.87
N LEU A 23 8.46 4.60 0.08
CA LEU A 23 7.53 5.70 -0.19
C LEU A 23 8.19 6.82 -0.99
N VAL A 24 9.42 7.20 -0.64
CA VAL A 24 10.21 8.18 -1.40
C VAL A 24 10.44 7.68 -2.82
N THR A 25 10.88 6.43 -2.99
CA THR A 25 11.09 5.84 -4.32
C THR A 25 9.80 5.83 -5.15
N GLY A 26 8.68 5.45 -4.52
CA GLY A 26 7.37 5.46 -5.15
C GLY A 26 6.93 6.87 -5.57
N TYR A 27 7.16 7.86 -4.71
CA TYR A 27 6.86 9.26 -5.03
C TYR A 27 7.73 9.81 -6.16
N LEU A 28 9.01 9.44 -6.20
CA LEU A 28 9.92 9.78 -7.31
C LEU A 28 9.43 9.14 -8.62
N LEU A 29 9.02 7.87 -8.60
CA LEU A 29 8.44 7.21 -9.77
C LEU A 29 7.14 7.87 -10.23
N LEU A 30 6.26 8.27 -9.30
CA LEU A 30 5.08 9.07 -9.62
C LEU A 30 5.46 10.40 -10.28
N THR A 31 6.51 11.05 -9.83
CA THR A 31 6.90 12.39 -10.31
C THR A 31 7.61 12.35 -11.66
N TYR A 32 8.50 11.38 -11.86
CA TYR A 32 9.41 11.36 -13.02
C TYR A 32 9.07 10.30 -14.08
N SER A 33 8.43 9.19 -13.70
CA SER A 33 8.19 8.03 -14.56
C SER A 33 6.72 7.73 -14.81
N SER A 34 5.82 8.58 -14.33
CA SER A 34 4.38 8.42 -14.54
C SER A 34 3.86 9.39 -15.60
N PRO A 35 2.66 9.14 -16.17
CA PRO A 35 2.04 10.05 -17.14
C PRO A 35 1.64 11.39 -16.50
N PHE A 36 1.75 11.51 -15.17
CA PHE A 36 1.44 12.69 -14.39
C PHE A 36 2.66 13.59 -14.16
N ARG A 37 3.62 13.60 -15.09
CA ARG A 37 4.81 14.49 -15.06
C ARG A 37 4.51 15.90 -15.56
N GLY A 38 5.29 16.89 -15.11
CA GLY A 38 5.15 18.30 -15.54
C GLY A 38 4.24 19.16 -14.65
N SER A 39 4.11 20.45 -14.95
CA SER A 39 3.35 21.42 -14.14
C SER A 39 1.83 21.22 -14.23
N THR A 40 1.32 20.72 -15.36
CA THR A 40 -0.14 20.50 -15.56
C THR A 40 -0.76 19.48 -14.59
N TRP A 41 0.07 18.61 -14.01
CA TRP A 41 -0.37 17.57 -13.08
C TRP A 41 0.11 17.82 -11.64
N SER A 42 0.58 19.03 -11.31
CA SER A 42 1.01 19.40 -9.96
C SER A 42 -0.07 19.12 -8.92
N ASP A 43 -1.29 19.57 -9.19
CA ASP A 43 -2.41 19.52 -8.24
C ASP A 43 -2.84 18.07 -7.97
N PHE A 44 -2.73 17.22 -8.99
CA PHE A 44 -2.96 15.79 -8.86
C PHE A 44 -1.89 15.14 -7.98
N ARG A 45 -0.60 15.39 -8.27
CA ARG A 45 0.50 14.86 -7.45
C ARG A 45 0.39 15.33 -6.02
N GLU A 46 0.07 16.60 -5.80
CA GLU A 46 -0.18 17.18 -4.47
C GLU A 46 -1.34 16.49 -3.77
N THR A 47 -2.43 16.19 -4.49
CA THR A 47 -3.58 15.45 -3.92
C THR A 47 -3.17 14.05 -3.47
N VAL A 48 -2.38 13.32 -4.27
CA VAL A 48 -1.84 11.99 -3.90
C VAL A 48 -0.85 12.12 -2.73
N SER A 49 0.08 13.08 -2.74
CA SER A 49 1.01 13.31 -1.63
C SER A 49 0.29 13.67 -0.34
N THR A 50 -0.69 14.56 -0.40
CA THR A 50 -1.52 14.97 0.75
C THR A 50 -2.23 13.77 1.35
N SER A 51 -2.77 12.90 0.51
CA SER A 51 -3.47 11.71 1.00
C SER A 51 -2.56 10.70 1.69
N ILE A 52 -1.32 10.53 1.19
CA ILE A 52 -0.33 9.66 1.81
C ILE A 52 0.20 10.29 3.10
N GLY A 53 0.42 11.60 3.11
CA GLY A 53 0.74 12.35 4.33
C GLY A 53 -0.36 12.19 5.37
N MET A 54 -1.63 12.33 4.98
CA MET A 54 -2.77 12.11 5.86
C MET A 54 -2.84 10.67 6.36
N PHE A 55 -2.60 9.68 5.50
CA PHE A 55 -2.51 8.27 5.90
C PHE A 55 -1.40 8.05 6.93
N ILE A 56 -0.20 8.57 6.69
CA ILE A 56 0.95 8.46 7.60
C ILE A 56 0.64 9.12 8.95
N MET A 57 0.11 10.34 8.93
CA MET A 57 -0.26 11.07 10.14
C MET A 57 -1.37 10.34 10.92
N ALA A 58 -2.42 9.89 10.24
CA ALA A 58 -3.49 9.12 10.85
C ALA A 58 -2.99 7.78 11.40
N PHE A 59 -1.99 7.17 10.77
CA PHE A 59 -1.40 5.93 11.24
C PHE A 59 -0.56 6.14 12.50
N PHE A 60 0.30 7.17 12.54
CA PHE A 60 1.14 7.47 13.70
C PHE A 60 0.35 8.06 14.88
N PHE A 61 -0.64 8.91 14.62
CA PHE A 61 -1.42 9.60 15.65
C PHE A 61 -2.81 9.01 15.87
N GLY A 62 -3.17 7.95 15.15
CA GLY A 62 -4.49 7.31 15.23
C GLY A 62 -4.80 6.71 16.60
N THR A 63 -3.78 6.41 17.41
CA THR A 63 -3.99 5.92 18.76
C THR A 63 -4.66 6.95 19.67
N ILE A 64 -4.50 8.26 19.39
CA ILE A 64 -5.12 9.34 20.17
C ILE A 64 -6.65 9.22 20.17
N PRO A 65 -7.36 9.28 19.03
CA PRO A 65 -8.81 9.13 19.01
C PRO A 65 -9.27 7.72 19.44
N LEU A 66 -8.47 6.68 19.19
CA LEU A 66 -8.83 5.30 19.56
C LEU A 66 -8.73 5.02 21.07
N LYS A 67 -7.87 5.74 21.79
CA LYS A 67 -7.62 5.58 23.22
C LYS A 67 -7.77 6.89 23.98
N ILE A 68 -8.83 7.65 23.67
CA ILE A 68 -9.04 9.00 24.21
C ILE A 68 -8.99 9.06 25.75
N ASN A 69 -9.50 8.04 26.43
CA ASN A 69 -9.47 7.97 27.89
C ASN A 69 -8.04 7.95 28.44
N ILE A 70 -7.14 7.19 27.81
CA ILE A 70 -5.73 7.11 28.21
C ILE A 70 -5.01 8.41 27.84
N PHE A 71 -5.36 9.02 26.69
CA PHE A 71 -4.75 10.27 26.26
C PHE A 71 -5.02 11.43 27.22
N ILE A 72 -6.24 11.49 27.78
CA ILE A 72 -6.61 12.51 28.77
C ILE A 72 -5.85 12.30 30.08
N SER A 73 -5.66 11.05 30.52
CA SER A 73 -4.95 10.74 31.77
C SER A 73 -3.43 10.82 31.66
N ASP A 74 -2.87 10.37 30.54
CA ASP A 74 -1.44 10.29 30.26
C ASP A 74 -1.17 10.43 28.75
N PRO A 75 -1.05 11.67 28.25
CA PRO A 75 -0.85 11.93 26.82
C PRO A 75 0.51 11.43 26.32
N LEU A 76 1.53 11.43 27.19
CA LEU A 76 2.88 10.97 26.83
C LEU A 76 2.89 9.45 26.59
N ALA A 77 2.18 8.69 27.42
CA ALA A 77 2.02 7.26 27.20
C ALA A 77 1.39 6.98 25.83
N VAL A 78 0.31 7.69 25.45
CA VAL A 78 -0.37 7.50 24.16
C VAL A 78 0.52 7.76 22.96
N ILE A 79 1.34 8.82 23.00
CA ILE A 79 2.27 9.14 21.89
C ILE A 79 3.37 8.08 21.74
N SER A 80 3.70 7.36 22.83
CA SER A 80 4.70 6.29 22.80
C SER A 80 4.15 4.91 22.37
N TYR A 81 2.82 4.75 22.24
CA TYR A 81 2.25 3.47 21.82
C TYR A 81 2.62 3.16 20.37
N PRO A 82 3.08 1.94 20.08
CA PRO A 82 3.31 1.53 18.70
C PRO A 82 1.97 1.43 17.96
N SER A 83 1.87 2.08 16.81
CA SER A 83 0.72 1.97 15.91
C SER A 83 0.53 0.52 15.43
N GLY A 84 -0.72 0.07 15.37
CA GLY A 84 -1.08 -1.29 14.99
C GLY A 84 -2.17 -1.37 13.92
N ARG A 85 -2.97 -2.43 13.98
CA ARG A 85 -4.04 -2.70 12.99
C ARG A 85 -5.16 -1.67 13.03
N ALA A 86 -5.53 -1.21 14.23
CA ALA A 86 -6.65 -0.27 14.39
C ALA A 86 -6.30 1.09 13.78
N GLU A 87 -5.08 1.56 14.01
CA GLU A 87 -4.53 2.78 13.43
C GLU A 87 -4.40 2.67 11.90
N LEU A 88 -3.97 1.50 11.39
CA LEU A 88 -3.97 1.22 9.95
C LEU A 88 -5.36 1.35 9.33
N TYR A 89 -6.38 0.75 9.95
CA TYR A 89 -7.75 0.81 9.44
C TYR A 89 -8.33 2.22 9.49
N LEU A 90 -8.05 2.97 10.57
CA LEU A 90 -8.43 4.37 10.67
C LEU A 90 -7.76 5.22 9.58
N ALA A 91 -6.47 5.01 9.33
CA ALA A 91 -5.73 5.70 8.29
C ALA A 91 -6.29 5.42 6.88
N ILE A 92 -6.63 4.16 6.58
CA ILE A 92 -7.29 3.79 5.32
C ILE A 92 -8.66 4.45 5.21
N LEU A 93 -9.46 4.43 6.27
CA LEU A 93 -10.78 5.04 6.29
C LEU A 93 -10.71 6.55 5.99
N LEU A 94 -9.77 7.26 6.63
CA LEU A 94 -9.56 8.69 6.38
C LEU A 94 -9.05 8.95 4.97
N MET A 95 -8.11 8.14 4.47
CA MET A 95 -7.62 8.24 3.10
C MET A 95 -8.74 8.01 2.08
N VAL A 96 -9.59 6.99 2.26
CA VAL A 96 -10.74 6.71 1.39
C VAL A 96 -11.78 7.83 1.46
N THR A 97 -12.06 8.37 2.64
CA THR A 97 -12.96 9.52 2.82
C THR A 97 -12.43 10.76 2.08
N TYR A 98 -11.15 11.08 2.25
CA TYR A 98 -10.50 12.21 1.55
C TYR A 98 -10.51 12.02 0.03
N LEU A 99 -10.35 10.78 -0.41
CA LEU A 99 -10.46 10.38 -1.81
C LEU A 99 -11.84 10.65 -2.40
N LEU A 100 -12.89 10.20 -1.73
CA LEU A 100 -14.28 10.41 -2.14
C LEU A 100 -14.59 11.91 -2.18
N TYR A 101 -14.16 12.65 -1.15
CA TYR A 101 -14.25 14.11 -1.12
C TYR A 101 -13.54 14.78 -2.31
N SER A 102 -12.30 14.37 -2.60
CA SER A 102 -11.51 14.92 -3.71
C SER A 102 -12.11 14.59 -5.08
N ASN A 103 -12.69 13.41 -5.27
CA ASN A 103 -13.40 13.07 -6.50
C ASN A 103 -14.64 13.95 -6.73
N VAL A 104 -15.35 14.33 -5.66
CA VAL A 104 -16.52 15.23 -5.77
C VAL A 104 -16.10 16.69 -5.94
N LYS A 105 -15.15 17.19 -5.14
CA LYS A 105 -14.79 18.63 -5.09
C LYS A 105 -13.68 19.03 -6.05
N LYS A 106 -12.64 18.21 -6.19
CA LYS A 106 -11.46 18.49 -7.02
C LYS A 106 -11.54 17.86 -8.42
N LYS A 107 -12.63 17.14 -8.73
CA LYS A 107 -12.87 16.45 -10.01
C LYS A 107 -11.77 15.45 -10.41
N VAL A 108 -10.96 14.98 -9.46
CA VAL A 108 -9.96 13.93 -9.69
C VAL A 108 -10.68 12.60 -9.78
N SER A 109 -10.56 11.89 -10.91
CA SER A 109 -11.21 10.58 -11.03
C SER A 109 -10.59 9.56 -10.08
N LEU A 110 -11.42 8.71 -9.47
CA LEU A 110 -10.95 7.63 -8.59
C LEU A 110 -9.97 6.69 -9.30
N THR A 111 -10.16 6.45 -10.59
CA THR A 111 -9.26 5.66 -11.45
C THR A 111 -7.89 6.31 -11.59
N MET A 112 -7.84 7.62 -11.79
CA MET A 112 -6.60 8.37 -11.88
C MET A 112 -5.85 8.37 -10.55
N TYR A 113 -6.56 8.55 -9.43
CA TYR A 113 -5.93 8.47 -8.13
C TYR A 113 -5.41 7.06 -7.82
N LEU A 114 -6.15 6.01 -8.16
CA LEU A 114 -5.69 4.63 -8.04
C LEU A 114 -4.41 4.40 -8.88
N HIS A 115 -4.34 5.01 -10.06
CA HIS A 115 -3.13 5.00 -10.90
C HIS A 115 -1.94 5.63 -10.15
N GLY A 116 -2.14 6.80 -9.55
CA GLY A 116 -1.10 7.48 -8.76
C GLY A 116 -0.67 6.67 -7.53
N LEU A 117 -1.62 6.06 -6.81
CA LEU A 117 -1.31 5.18 -5.69
C LEU A 117 -0.49 3.96 -6.10
N LEU A 118 -0.78 3.32 -7.25
CA LEU A 118 -0.03 2.15 -7.70
C LEU A 118 1.44 2.46 -7.98
N TYR A 119 1.76 3.67 -8.46
CA TYR A 119 3.15 4.12 -8.60
C TYR A 119 3.88 4.22 -7.27
N ILE A 120 3.17 4.30 -6.15
CA ILE A 120 3.76 4.38 -4.82
C ILE A 120 3.73 3.01 -4.13
N LEU A 121 2.58 2.34 -4.13
CA LEU A 121 2.39 1.06 -3.46
C LEU A 121 3.28 -0.04 -4.04
N LEU A 122 3.33 -0.22 -5.36
CA LEU A 122 4.11 -1.31 -5.99
C LEU A 122 5.62 -1.25 -5.66
N PRO A 123 6.33 -0.13 -5.88
CA PRO A 123 7.75 -0.06 -5.53
C PRO A 123 7.99 -0.10 -4.02
N THR A 124 7.10 0.51 -3.21
CA THR A 124 7.20 0.42 -1.74
C THR A 124 7.07 -1.03 -1.27
N SER A 125 6.09 -1.78 -1.80
CA SER A 125 5.89 -3.20 -1.48
C SER A 125 7.06 -4.06 -1.97
N PHE A 126 7.62 -3.77 -3.14
CA PHE A 126 8.82 -4.44 -3.65
C PHE A 126 10.02 -4.24 -2.71
N ILE A 127 10.33 -2.99 -2.37
CA ILE A 127 11.46 -2.63 -1.49
C ILE A 127 11.25 -3.27 -0.11
N HIS A 128 10.05 -3.16 0.44
CA HIS A 128 9.71 -3.77 1.73
C HIS A 128 9.91 -5.29 1.72
N ALA A 129 9.44 -5.98 0.69
CA ALA A 129 9.63 -7.43 0.55
C ALA A 129 11.12 -7.79 0.44
N PHE A 130 11.90 -7.04 -0.35
CA PHE A 130 13.33 -7.27 -0.52
C PHE A 130 14.11 -7.21 0.80
N PHE A 131 13.85 -6.19 1.62
CA PHE A 131 14.59 -6.00 2.89
C PHE A 131 14.07 -6.86 4.04
N THR A 132 12.77 -7.18 4.09
CA THR A 132 12.22 -7.97 5.20
C THR A 132 12.44 -9.47 5.06
N GLN A 133 12.66 -9.97 3.83
CA GLN A 133 12.97 -11.37 3.51
C GLN A 133 12.04 -12.37 4.22
N LYS A 134 10.75 -12.05 4.23
CA LYS A 134 9.73 -12.82 4.93
C LYS A 134 9.57 -14.24 4.36
N ILE A 135 9.49 -15.21 5.26
CA ILE A 135 9.29 -16.63 4.96
C ILE A 135 7.90 -17.06 5.44
N GLY A 136 7.22 -17.90 4.64
CA GLY A 136 5.89 -18.43 4.91
C GLY A 136 5.89 -19.77 5.65
N GLN A 137 4.76 -20.47 5.50
CA GLN A 137 4.56 -21.81 6.08
C GLN A 137 5.50 -22.84 5.43
N LYS A 138 5.65 -24.00 6.08
CA LYS A 138 6.43 -25.11 5.53
C LYS A 138 5.80 -25.57 4.21
N ILE A 139 6.64 -25.85 3.21
CA ILE A 139 6.18 -26.41 1.94
C ILE A 139 5.74 -27.85 2.19
N TRP A 140 4.70 -28.29 1.48
CA TRP A 140 4.22 -29.66 1.51
C TRP A 140 5.35 -30.64 1.13
N GLU A 141 5.55 -31.70 1.93
CA GLU A 141 6.74 -32.57 1.86
C GLU A 141 7.05 -33.14 0.46
N PRO A 142 6.08 -33.60 -0.35
CA PRO A 142 6.39 -34.08 -1.70
C PRO A 142 6.97 -33.00 -2.62
N VAL A 143 6.60 -31.74 -2.41
CA VAL A 143 7.07 -30.60 -3.21
C VAL A 143 8.42 -30.09 -2.72
N SER A 144 8.69 -30.18 -1.42
CA SER A 144 9.96 -29.69 -0.84
C SER A 144 11.19 -30.45 -1.35
N HIS A 145 11.03 -31.67 -1.88
CA HIS A 145 12.12 -32.42 -2.52
C HIS A 145 12.61 -31.79 -3.84
N PHE A 146 11.72 -31.06 -4.53
CA PHE A 146 12.03 -30.42 -5.82
C PHE A 146 12.46 -28.96 -5.68
N MET A 147 12.38 -28.39 -4.47
CA MET A 147 12.68 -26.98 -4.22
C MET A 147 13.82 -26.85 -3.20
N PRO A 148 14.73 -25.88 -3.36
CA PRO A 148 15.83 -25.68 -2.41
C PRO A 148 15.40 -25.07 -1.07
N TRP A 149 14.11 -24.86 -0.84
CA TRP A 149 13.58 -24.19 0.35
C TRP A 149 12.66 -25.11 1.15
N SER A 150 12.77 -25.08 2.47
CA SER A 150 11.87 -25.80 3.39
C SER A 150 10.53 -25.09 3.60
N ASN A 151 10.47 -23.79 3.29
CA ASN A 151 9.34 -22.91 3.54
C ASN A 151 9.06 -22.04 2.31
N HIS A 152 7.81 -21.59 2.15
CA HIS A 152 7.43 -20.70 1.06
C HIS A 152 8.24 -19.40 1.12
N PRO A 153 9.03 -19.04 0.07
CA PRO A 153 9.75 -17.77 0.03
C PRO A 153 8.81 -16.61 -0.32
N VAL A 154 7.94 -16.24 0.63
CA VAL A 154 6.90 -15.22 0.45
C VAL A 154 7.46 -13.90 -0.08
N PHE A 155 8.64 -13.49 0.38
CA PHE A 155 9.30 -12.28 -0.13
C PHE A 155 9.58 -12.32 -1.63
N LEU A 156 10.00 -13.47 -2.18
CA LEU A 156 10.24 -13.63 -3.62
C LEU A 156 8.93 -13.53 -4.40
N TYR A 157 7.84 -14.14 -3.89
CA TYR A 157 6.53 -14.04 -4.52
C TYR A 157 6.06 -12.58 -4.57
N MET A 158 6.19 -11.84 -3.46
CA MET A 158 5.86 -10.42 -3.38
C MET A 158 6.75 -9.57 -4.28
N MET A 159 8.06 -9.77 -4.28
CA MET A 159 8.97 -9.04 -5.17
C MET A 159 8.63 -9.29 -6.64
N PHE A 160 8.44 -10.55 -7.03
CA PHE A 160 8.16 -10.93 -8.40
C PHE A 160 6.85 -10.31 -8.91
N ILE A 161 5.76 -10.44 -8.15
CA ILE A 161 4.47 -9.86 -8.57
C ILE A 161 4.53 -8.34 -8.62
N ASN A 162 5.11 -7.67 -7.61
CA ASN A 162 5.20 -6.21 -7.61
C ASN A 162 6.09 -5.71 -8.75
N ALA A 163 7.18 -6.40 -9.08
CA ALA A 163 8.03 -6.06 -10.22
C ALA A 163 7.29 -6.20 -11.56
N ILE A 164 6.60 -7.32 -11.80
CA ILE A 164 5.82 -7.54 -13.03
C ILE A 164 4.74 -6.48 -13.18
N LEU A 165 3.96 -6.23 -12.12
CA LEU A 165 2.90 -5.24 -12.14
C LEU A 165 3.43 -3.82 -12.31
N LEU A 166 4.58 -3.49 -11.72
CA LEU A 166 5.23 -2.19 -11.90
C LEU A 166 5.74 -2.01 -13.34
N ILE A 167 6.38 -3.04 -13.92
CA ILE A 167 6.80 -3.02 -15.34
C ILE A 167 5.57 -2.85 -16.25
N TRP A 168 4.47 -3.54 -15.94
CA TRP A 168 3.23 -3.39 -16.69
C TRP A 168 2.66 -1.97 -16.56
N LEU A 169 2.65 -1.39 -15.35
CA LEU A 169 2.22 -0.02 -15.07
C LEU A 169 3.04 1.00 -15.89
N LEU A 170 4.37 0.89 -15.86
CA LEU A 170 5.28 1.76 -16.60
C LEU A 170 5.10 1.65 -18.12
N ARG A 171 4.73 0.47 -18.62
CA ARG A 171 4.44 0.27 -20.05
C ARG A 171 3.09 0.85 -20.50
N LEU A 172 2.19 1.20 -19.58
CA LEU A 172 0.90 1.81 -19.93
C LEU A 172 1.05 3.17 -20.62
N GLU A 173 2.15 3.88 -20.36
CA GLU A 173 2.40 5.23 -20.88
C GLU A 173 2.40 5.31 -22.41
N LYS A 174 2.82 4.24 -23.09
CA LYS A 174 3.07 4.27 -24.54
C LYS A 174 1.80 4.15 -25.40
N LYS A 175 0.66 3.77 -24.82
CA LYS A 175 -0.60 3.56 -25.57
C LYS A 175 -1.78 4.12 -24.77
N GLN A 176 -2.21 5.35 -25.09
CA GLN A 176 -3.30 6.09 -24.43
C GLN A 176 -4.68 5.39 -24.44
N ILE A 177 -4.88 4.36 -25.28
CA ILE A 177 -6.17 3.67 -25.38
C ILE A 177 -6.38 2.77 -24.15
N ASN A 178 -7.45 3.08 -23.40
CA ASN A 178 -8.01 2.30 -22.29
C ASN A 178 -7.14 2.17 -21.03
N THR A 179 -6.41 3.23 -20.68
CA THR A 179 -5.55 3.29 -19.47
C THR A 179 -6.31 2.93 -18.19
N GLU A 180 -7.54 3.43 -18.03
CA GLU A 180 -8.33 3.18 -16.82
C GLU A 180 -8.65 1.70 -16.58
N SER A 181 -9.06 0.96 -17.61
CA SER A 181 -9.30 -0.49 -17.45
C SER A 181 -8.04 -1.21 -16.98
N LYS A 182 -6.90 -0.87 -17.59
CA LYS A 182 -5.63 -1.54 -17.29
C LYS A 182 -5.16 -1.24 -15.87
N VAL A 183 -5.31 0.01 -15.41
CA VAL A 183 -5.02 0.40 -14.02
C VAL A 183 -5.88 -0.40 -13.03
N ILE A 184 -7.19 -0.51 -13.30
CA ILE A 184 -8.10 -1.31 -12.47
C ILE A 184 -7.68 -2.79 -12.48
N SER A 185 -7.32 -3.36 -13.64
CA SER A 185 -6.83 -4.74 -13.75
C SER A 185 -5.53 -4.97 -12.97
N ILE A 186 -4.56 -4.05 -13.04
CA ILE A 186 -3.32 -4.12 -12.25
C ILE A 186 -3.64 -4.12 -10.76
N TYR A 187 -4.54 -3.25 -10.31
CA TYR A 187 -4.98 -3.24 -8.92
C TYR A 187 -5.61 -4.57 -8.48
N PHE A 188 -6.55 -5.10 -9.27
CA PHE A 188 -7.19 -6.39 -8.96
C PHE A 188 -6.19 -7.53 -8.89
N LEU A 189 -5.25 -7.59 -9.84
CA LEU A 189 -4.20 -8.61 -9.82
C LEU A 189 -3.25 -8.44 -8.64
N TRP A 190 -2.95 -7.20 -8.25
CA TRP A 190 -2.15 -6.93 -7.06
C TRP A 190 -2.86 -7.43 -5.79
N VAL A 191 -4.14 -7.07 -5.59
CA VAL A 191 -4.93 -7.51 -4.42
C VAL A 191 -5.11 -9.02 -4.40
N LEU A 192 -5.48 -9.63 -5.53
CA LEU A 192 -5.68 -11.08 -5.64
C LEU A 192 -4.37 -11.83 -5.37
N SER A 193 -3.24 -11.33 -5.86
CA SER A 193 -1.95 -11.95 -5.59
C SER A 193 -1.59 -11.90 -4.10
N HIS A 194 -1.87 -10.78 -3.42
CA HIS A 194 -1.66 -10.68 -1.98
C HIS A 194 -2.60 -11.60 -1.19
N LEU A 195 -3.84 -11.78 -1.64
CA LEU A 195 -4.78 -12.73 -1.07
C LEU A 195 -4.27 -14.17 -1.20
N THR A 196 -3.79 -14.56 -2.38
CA THR A 196 -3.20 -15.89 -2.61
C THR A 196 -1.94 -16.10 -1.79
N ILE A 197 -1.05 -15.11 -1.73
CA ILE A 197 0.16 -15.16 -0.89
C ILE A 197 -0.22 -15.29 0.59
N ALA A 198 -1.28 -14.63 1.04
CA ALA A 198 -1.74 -14.70 2.42
C ALA A 198 -2.20 -16.12 2.85
N LEU A 199 -2.53 -17.00 1.90
CA LEU A 199 -2.88 -18.40 2.19
C LEU A 199 -1.66 -19.24 2.60
N VAL A 200 -0.48 -18.92 2.06
CA VAL A 200 0.78 -19.62 2.35
C VAL A 200 1.66 -18.88 3.37
N ASP A 201 1.26 -17.67 3.75
CA ASP A 201 1.90 -16.86 4.77
C ASP A 201 1.40 -17.26 6.17
N ARG A 202 2.28 -17.29 7.16
CA ARG A 202 1.90 -17.62 8.55
C ARG A 202 1.22 -16.43 9.23
N SER A 203 1.60 -15.21 8.88
CA SER A 203 1.07 -13.99 9.47
C SER A 203 1.16 -12.88 8.45
N PRO A 204 0.15 -12.69 7.57
CA PRO A 204 0.18 -11.67 6.52
C PRO A 204 0.55 -10.30 7.10
N ILE A 205 1.41 -9.56 6.40
CA ILE A 205 1.90 -8.24 6.85
C ILE A 205 1.66 -7.23 5.74
N PHE A 206 1.16 -6.06 6.09
CA PHE A 206 1.06 -4.90 5.22
C PHE A 206 1.96 -3.79 5.77
N PHE A 207 3.08 -3.51 5.08
CA PHE A 207 4.08 -2.52 5.49
C PHE A 207 4.49 -2.62 6.98
N SER A 208 4.87 -3.83 7.41
CA SER A 208 5.30 -4.18 8.78
C SER A 208 4.18 -4.35 9.81
N ILE A 209 2.92 -4.07 9.45
CA ILE A 209 1.77 -4.29 10.32
C ILE A 209 1.14 -5.65 10.04
N PRO A 210 1.07 -6.56 11.03
CA PRO A 210 0.35 -7.83 10.87
C PRO A 210 -1.12 -7.56 10.56
N ILE A 211 -1.67 -8.24 9.57
CA ILE A 211 -3.06 -8.09 9.13
C ILE A 211 -3.72 -9.46 8.96
N THR A 212 -5.04 -9.48 9.02
CA THR A 212 -5.83 -10.68 8.71
C THR A 212 -6.12 -10.75 7.21
N PRO A 213 -6.32 -11.94 6.61
CA PRO A 213 -6.72 -12.06 5.19
C PRO A 213 -7.96 -11.22 4.80
N VAL A 214 -8.88 -10.99 5.74
CA VAL A 214 -10.06 -10.10 5.59
C VAL A 214 -9.70 -8.69 5.10
N PHE A 215 -8.50 -8.20 5.43
CA PHE A 215 -8.00 -6.91 4.96
C PHE A 215 -7.99 -6.81 3.44
N TYR A 216 -7.50 -7.85 2.76
CA TYR A 216 -7.40 -7.88 1.30
C TYR A 216 -8.78 -7.97 0.64
N PHE A 217 -9.76 -8.61 1.29
CA PHE A 217 -11.16 -8.54 0.84
C PHE A 217 -11.72 -7.11 0.91
N GLY A 218 -11.37 -6.35 1.95
CA GLY A 218 -11.70 -4.91 2.03
C GLY A 218 -11.12 -4.12 0.87
N LEU A 219 -9.84 -4.34 0.52
CA LEU A 219 -9.21 -3.73 -0.65
C LEU A 219 -9.89 -4.15 -1.96
N LEU A 220 -10.34 -5.41 -2.07
CA LEU A 220 -11.08 -5.88 -3.24
C LEU A 220 -12.41 -5.13 -3.40
N ILE A 221 -13.15 -4.92 -2.30
CA ILE A 221 -14.40 -4.15 -2.30
C ILE A 221 -14.16 -2.72 -2.77
N ILE A 222 -13.09 -2.07 -2.31
CA ILE A 222 -12.71 -0.73 -2.78
C ILE A 222 -12.46 -0.74 -4.29
N GLY A 223 -11.74 -1.74 -4.81
CA GLY A 223 -11.49 -1.89 -6.26
C GLY A 223 -12.76 -2.07 -7.08
N ILE A 224 -13.70 -2.89 -6.58
CA ILE A 224 -15.02 -3.09 -7.18
C ILE A 224 -15.79 -1.76 -7.20
N GLY A 225 -15.77 -1.00 -6.10
CA GLY A 225 -16.38 0.33 -6.02
C GLY A 225 -15.82 1.30 -7.06
N VAL A 226 -14.49 1.34 -7.23
CA VAL A 226 -13.85 2.14 -8.28
C VAL A 226 -14.30 1.69 -9.68
N TYR A 227 -14.34 0.38 -9.94
CA TYR A 227 -14.80 -0.17 -11.22
C TYR A 227 -16.25 0.19 -11.54
N ILE A 228 -17.17 0.03 -10.58
CA ILE A 228 -18.58 0.39 -10.73
C ILE A 228 -18.72 1.89 -10.99
N SER A 229 -18.00 2.74 -10.24
CA SER A 229 -18.05 4.20 -10.40
C SER A 229 -17.69 4.63 -11.83
N ARG A 230 -16.75 3.92 -12.46
CA ARG A 230 -16.36 4.14 -13.85
C ARG A 230 -17.46 3.74 -14.83
N LEU A 231 -18.09 2.59 -14.63
CA LEU A 231 -19.19 2.14 -15.49
C LEU A 231 -20.38 3.11 -15.46
N VAL A 232 -20.70 3.66 -14.29
CA VAL A 232 -21.76 4.65 -14.13
C VAL A 232 -21.43 5.93 -14.90
N LYS A 233 -20.20 6.46 -14.76
CA LYS A 233 -19.75 7.65 -15.52
C LYS A 233 -19.78 7.43 -17.04
N LYS A 234 -19.46 6.22 -17.51
CA LYS A 234 -19.49 5.90 -18.95
C LYS A 234 -20.91 5.88 -19.55
N LYS A 235 -21.94 5.57 -18.76
CA LYS A 235 -23.34 5.55 -19.23
C LYS A 235 -23.98 6.94 -19.29
N GLY A 236 -23.46 7.91 -18.54
CA GLY A 236 -24.00 9.27 -18.47
C GLY A 236 -23.47 10.23 -19.54
N ASN A 237 -22.50 9.79 -20.34
CA ASN A 237 -21.95 10.51 -21.50
C ASN A 237 -22.36 9.79 -22.78
#